data_AF-A0A538S0A6-F1
#
_entry.id   AF-A0A538S0A6-F1
#
_cell.length_a   1.000
_cell.length_b   1.000
_cell.length_c   1.000
_cell.angle_alpha   90.00
_cell.angle_beta   90.00
_cell.angle_gamma   90.00
#
_symmetry.space_group_name_H-M   'P 1'
#
loop_
_entity.id
_entity.type
_entity.pdbx_description
1 polymer ?
#
loop_
_entity_poly.entity_id
_entity_poly.type
_entity_poly.pdbx_seq_one_letter_code
_entity_poly.pdbx_strand_id
1 'polypeptide(L)'
;MNPVGRALTAESHLRGGASFVAARPVSPVIRFIRKVADAPTVETHSAGQLLDRFMARRDEAAFAELVRRHGPLVLGVCRRVLQDEHDAEDAFQATFLVLVRKAASIHKTEALGSWLHGVAYRIASKAKVTAARRRAHERKVPAVVEADIFDACTWRDLRPVLDEEMQRLPAKYRMPLILCYLQGKTTAETADALGWPRGTVGMRIARGRALLRSRLARRGLTLSTAVVATSLARAEAAMVPPTLLNATVQAAAQMSSGQAAVAISPHILALAKGAAHAMFLTKLKMMFVVAIAVGAVGTGTTLLTYQAPAASPGPRRTAEAPVIARADDKSKDAAEDEENERKVAANRMRSQNNLKQLGLAMHNYHDVHGHFPTSAIYQDGKRLLSWRVALLPYLDQEELHQQFKLDEPWDSEHNKKLLAKMPPLFAPPGIKTKKPNTTFYQVLVGQGALFEGEIQIQTRNITDGLSNTFMAVEAAEAVPWTKPEDLVYDPDKPLPKLGGIFKSGFNALLADGSVRFVKKEVKDDILRKYITRAGNEPVGANDFDP
;
A
#
# COMPACT_ATOMS: atom_id res chain seq x y z
N MET A 1 -35.20 0.04 -92.25
CA MET A 1 -36.41 -0.53 -92.89
C MET A 1 -37.51 -0.55 -91.84
N ASN A 2 -38.60 0.14 -92.16
CA ASN A 2 -39.85 0.40 -91.41
C ASN A 2 -39.83 1.22 -90.11
N PRO A 3 -40.85 2.10 -89.91
CA PRO A 3 -40.63 3.51 -89.58
C PRO A 3 -41.56 4.02 -88.44
N VAL A 4 -41.72 5.35 -88.36
CA VAL A 4 -42.77 6.12 -87.65
C VAL A 4 -42.46 6.42 -86.17
N GLY A 5 -42.45 7.66 -85.66
CA GLY A 5 -42.71 8.97 -86.26
C GLY A 5 -42.54 10.10 -85.23
N ARG A 6 -42.37 11.33 -85.75
CA ARG A 6 -42.85 12.67 -85.29
C ARG A 6 -43.51 12.77 -83.90
N ALA A 7 -43.54 13.90 -83.19
CA ALA A 7 -42.96 15.24 -83.21
C ALA A 7 -43.72 16.00 -82.10
N LEU A 8 -43.08 17.02 -81.52
CA LEU A 8 -43.69 18.28 -81.05
C LEU A 8 -44.76 18.27 -79.93
N THR A 9 -44.49 19.19 -78.98
CA THR A 9 -45.42 20.15 -78.36
C THR A 9 -46.49 19.66 -77.38
N ALA A 10 -46.23 20.03 -76.13
CA ALA A 10 -47.01 20.97 -75.32
C ALA A 10 -48.47 20.64 -74.98
N GLU A 11 -48.65 20.49 -73.67
CA GLU A 11 -49.73 21.05 -72.85
C GLU A 11 -51.17 20.61 -73.15
N SER A 12 -51.77 19.89 -72.20
CA SER A 12 -52.60 20.59 -71.20
C SER A 12 -53.23 19.64 -70.18
N HIS A 13 -53.06 20.02 -68.93
CA HIS A 13 -53.98 19.94 -67.79
C HIS A 13 -54.84 18.68 -67.57
N LEU A 14 -54.74 18.11 -66.37
CA LEU A 14 -55.77 18.29 -65.33
C LEU A 14 -55.35 17.72 -63.96
N ARG A 15 -55.34 18.62 -62.97
CA ARG A 15 -55.70 18.47 -61.54
C ARG A 15 -55.30 17.18 -60.78
N GLY A 16 -54.49 17.40 -59.75
CA GLY A 16 -54.99 17.26 -58.37
C GLY A 16 -54.28 16.22 -57.49
N GLY A 17 -53.78 16.70 -56.35
CA GLY A 17 -53.74 15.90 -55.12
C GLY A 17 -52.36 15.34 -54.76
N ALA A 18 -51.77 15.92 -53.73
CA ALA A 18 -50.55 15.48 -53.09
C ALA A 18 -50.59 13.99 -52.70
N SER A 19 -49.50 13.27 -53.00
CA SER A 19 -49.11 12.11 -52.20
C SER A 19 -47.60 12.15 -51.95
N PHE A 20 -47.32 12.07 -50.66
CA PHE A 20 -46.06 12.13 -49.96
C PHE A 20 -45.25 10.87 -50.28
N VAL A 21 -44.14 10.96 -51.01
CA VAL A 21 -43.21 9.84 -51.20
C VAL A 21 -41.96 10.11 -50.37
N ALA A 22 -41.84 9.34 -49.30
CA ALA A 22 -40.77 9.37 -48.31
C ALA A 22 -39.38 9.20 -48.94
N ALA A 23 -38.51 10.19 -48.71
CA ALA A 23 -37.07 10.00 -48.88
C ALA A 23 -36.60 8.98 -47.84
N ARG A 24 -36.14 7.82 -48.31
CA ARG A 24 -35.56 6.75 -47.49
C ARG A 24 -34.43 7.32 -46.60
N PRO A 25 -34.40 7.03 -45.30
CA PRO A 25 -33.34 7.52 -44.43
C PRO A 25 -32.02 6.81 -44.77
N VAL A 26 -31.04 7.60 -45.18
CA VAL A 26 -29.64 7.16 -45.31
C VAL A 26 -29.17 6.68 -43.94
N SER A 27 -28.67 5.44 -43.90
CA SER A 27 -28.32 4.68 -42.68
C SER A 27 -27.52 5.49 -41.65
N PRO A 28 -27.85 5.40 -40.33
CA PRO A 28 -27.08 6.00 -39.23
C PRO A 28 -25.60 5.63 -39.22
N VAL A 29 -25.27 4.48 -39.82
CA VAL A 29 -23.91 3.93 -39.92
C VAL A 29 -23.01 4.80 -40.81
N ILE A 30 -23.53 5.33 -41.93
CA ILE A 30 -22.73 6.19 -42.83
C ILE A 30 -22.50 7.57 -42.20
N ARG A 31 -23.47 8.09 -41.44
CA ARG A 31 -23.29 9.34 -40.67
C ARG A 31 -22.25 9.16 -39.56
N PHE A 32 -22.19 7.99 -38.94
CA PHE A 32 -21.20 7.66 -37.92
C PHE A 32 -19.80 7.53 -38.53
N ILE A 33 -19.65 6.84 -39.67
CA ILE A 33 -18.37 6.67 -40.36
C ILE A 33 -17.82 8.02 -40.86
N ARG A 34 -18.67 8.90 -41.41
CA ARG A 34 -18.23 10.24 -41.87
C ARG A 34 -17.84 11.15 -40.70
N LYS A 35 -18.50 11.03 -39.55
CA LYS A 35 -18.17 11.79 -38.32
C LYS A 35 -16.89 11.29 -37.65
N VAL A 36 -16.46 10.05 -37.93
CA VAL A 36 -15.17 9.48 -37.48
C VAL A 36 -14.05 9.80 -38.46
N ALA A 37 -14.34 9.92 -39.76
CA ALA A 37 -13.35 10.26 -40.78
C ALA A 37 -12.99 11.76 -40.82
N ASP A 38 -13.92 12.65 -40.46
CA ASP A 38 -13.70 14.12 -40.41
C ASP A 38 -13.32 14.62 -38.99
N ALA A 39 -12.75 13.79 -38.13
CA ALA A 39 -12.26 14.27 -36.83
C ALA A 39 -11.03 15.17 -37.04
N PRO A 40 -11.09 16.48 -36.70
CA PRO A 40 -9.92 17.35 -36.75
C PRO A 40 -8.84 16.81 -35.79
N THR A 41 -7.58 17.03 -36.16
CA THR A 41 -6.36 16.79 -35.38
C THR A 41 -6.61 16.55 -33.89
N VAL A 42 -6.27 15.35 -33.44
CA VAL A 42 -6.50 14.80 -32.09
C VAL A 42 -6.07 15.77 -30.99
N GLU A 43 -7.01 16.59 -30.50
CA GLU A 43 -6.93 17.13 -29.16
C GLU A 43 -7.25 15.97 -28.21
N THR A 44 -6.22 15.36 -27.62
CA THR A 44 -6.36 14.36 -26.55
C THR A 44 -6.97 15.01 -25.33
N HIS A 45 -8.30 15.10 -25.31
CA HIS A 45 -9.05 15.62 -24.17
C HIS A 45 -8.74 14.78 -22.93
N SER A 46 -8.42 15.41 -21.80
CA SER A 46 -8.18 14.73 -20.54
C SER A 46 -9.47 14.08 -20.02
N ALA A 47 -9.36 13.09 -19.14
CA ALA A 47 -10.54 12.45 -18.54
C ALA A 47 -11.42 13.45 -17.76
N GLY A 48 -10.83 14.56 -17.28
CA GLY A 48 -11.58 15.67 -16.67
C GLY A 48 -12.47 16.38 -17.66
N GLN A 49 -11.90 16.80 -18.77
CA GLN A 49 -12.62 17.54 -19.80
C GLN A 49 -13.78 16.71 -20.39
N LEU A 50 -13.60 15.40 -20.55
CA LEU A 50 -14.67 14.51 -20.99
C LEU A 50 -15.81 14.40 -19.96
N LEU A 51 -15.46 14.33 -18.67
CA LEU A 51 -16.45 14.25 -17.59
C LEU A 51 -17.22 15.56 -17.46
N ASP A 52 -16.53 16.70 -17.54
CA ASP A 52 -17.15 18.04 -17.49
C ASP A 52 -18.09 18.27 -18.67
N ARG A 53 -17.69 17.86 -19.88
CA ARG A 53 -18.56 17.89 -21.07
C ARG A 53 -19.82 17.05 -20.88
N PHE A 54 -19.70 15.86 -20.30
CA PHE A 54 -20.86 15.02 -19.99
C PHE A 54 -21.75 15.69 -18.94
N MET A 55 -21.21 16.23 -17.86
CA MET A 55 -22.01 16.86 -16.81
C MET A 55 -22.71 18.15 -17.28
N ALA A 56 -22.06 18.95 -18.13
CA ALA A 56 -22.60 20.21 -18.62
C ALA A 56 -23.62 20.05 -19.76
N ARG A 57 -23.38 19.09 -20.67
CA ARG A 57 -24.16 18.98 -21.93
C ARG A 57 -24.84 17.63 -22.13
N ARG A 58 -24.70 16.69 -21.18
CA ARG A 58 -25.12 15.28 -21.32
C ARG A 58 -24.57 14.64 -22.60
N ASP A 59 -23.33 15.00 -22.94
CA ASP A 59 -22.63 14.50 -24.13
C ASP A 59 -22.31 13.01 -23.98
N GLU A 60 -23.21 12.16 -24.50
CA GLU A 60 -23.07 10.71 -24.46
C GLU A 60 -21.79 10.22 -25.13
N ALA A 61 -21.29 10.92 -26.16
CA ALA A 61 -20.04 10.54 -26.83
C ALA A 61 -18.82 10.80 -25.93
N ALA A 62 -18.82 11.88 -25.15
CA ALA A 62 -17.78 12.15 -24.17
C ALA A 62 -17.75 11.10 -23.05
N PHE A 63 -18.93 10.65 -22.59
CA PHE A 63 -19.03 9.58 -21.60
C PHE A 63 -18.68 8.20 -22.17
N ALA A 64 -19.08 7.90 -23.40
CA ALA A 64 -18.68 6.68 -24.11
C ALA A 64 -17.15 6.58 -24.22
N GLU A 65 -16.47 7.70 -24.50
CA GLU A 65 -15.01 7.75 -24.54
C GLU A 65 -14.37 7.52 -23.15
N LEU A 66 -14.98 8.01 -22.07
CA LEU A 66 -14.54 7.70 -20.69
C LEU A 66 -14.69 6.22 -20.36
N VAL A 67 -15.84 5.61 -20.70
CA VAL A 67 -16.10 4.19 -20.49
C VAL A 67 -15.15 3.35 -21.35
N ARG A 68 -14.85 3.76 -22.59
CA ARG A 68 -13.89 3.08 -23.46
C ARG A 68 -12.47 3.10 -22.88
N ARG A 69 -12.04 4.23 -22.32
CA ARG A 69 -10.68 4.39 -21.73
C ARG A 69 -10.51 3.67 -20.40
N HIS A 70 -11.51 3.73 -19.51
CA HIS A 70 -11.38 3.21 -18.15
C HIS A 70 -12.16 1.92 -17.89
N GLY A 71 -13.01 1.51 -18.82
CA GLY A 71 -13.83 0.32 -18.70
C GLY A 71 -13.02 -0.97 -18.57
N PRO A 72 -11.94 -1.20 -19.34
CA PRO A 72 -11.12 -2.41 -19.16
C PRO A 72 -10.57 -2.57 -17.74
N LEU A 73 -10.15 -1.46 -17.12
CA LEU A 73 -9.70 -1.44 -15.73
C LEU A 73 -10.82 -1.85 -14.76
N VAL A 74 -12.01 -1.24 -14.91
CA VAL A 74 -13.16 -1.49 -14.02
C VAL A 74 -13.69 -2.90 -14.19
N LEU A 75 -13.90 -3.35 -15.44
CA LEU A 75 -14.42 -4.68 -15.75
C LEU A 75 -13.47 -5.77 -15.28
N GLY A 76 -12.15 -5.54 -15.44
CA GLY A 76 -11.12 -6.43 -14.94
C GLY A 76 -11.21 -6.60 -13.41
N VAL A 77 -11.41 -5.53 -12.64
CA VAL A 77 -11.59 -5.62 -11.18
C VAL A 77 -12.86 -6.38 -10.83
N CYS A 78 -13.99 -6.06 -11.47
CA CYS A 78 -15.27 -6.70 -11.21
C CYS A 78 -15.22 -8.22 -11.46
N ARG A 79 -14.71 -8.65 -12.62
CA ARG A 79 -14.56 -10.08 -12.97
C ARG A 79 -13.57 -10.84 -12.10
N ARG A 80 -12.59 -10.16 -11.50
CA ARG A 80 -11.66 -10.80 -10.55
C ARG A 80 -12.31 -11.05 -9.20
N VAL A 81 -13.08 -10.09 -8.71
CA VAL A 81 -13.72 -10.19 -7.39
C VAL A 81 -14.98 -11.07 -7.46
N LEU A 82 -15.76 -10.96 -8.53
CA LEU A 82 -17.01 -11.67 -8.78
C LEU A 82 -16.77 -12.77 -9.81
N GLN A 83 -17.07 -14.01 -9.45
CA GLN A 83 -16.94 -15.16 -10.36
C GLN A 83 -18.12 -15.28 -11.34
N ASP A 84 -19.24 -14.61 -11.06
CA ASP A 84 -20.42 -14.55 -11.94
C ASP A 84 -20.31 -13.36 -12.89
N GLU A 85 -20.48 -13.61 -14.19
CA GLU A 85 -20.32 -12.59 -15.23
C GLU A 85 -21.42 -11.51 -15.16
N HIS A 86 -22.66 -11.87 -14.83
CA HIS A 86 -23.77 -10.91 -14.72
C HIS A 86 -23.58 -10.01 -13.49
N ASP A 87 -23.19 -10.58 -12.35
CA ASP A 87 -22.86 -9.79 -11.16
C ASP A 87 -21.69 -8.82 -11.46
N ALA A 88 -20.71 -9.25 -12.26
CA ALA A 88 -19.58 -8.43 -12.65
C ALA A 88 -19.98 -7.27 -13.58
N GLU A 89 -20.89 -7.50 -14.54
CA GLU A 89 -21.47 -6.47 -15.40
C GLU A 89 -22.32 -5.47 -14.61
N ASP A 90 -23.11 -5.94 -13.64
CA ASP A 90 -23.91 -5.09 -12.76
C ASP A 90 -23.01 -4.21 -11.87
N ALA A 91 -21.94 -4.77 -11.32
CA ALA A 91 -20.94 -4.02 -10.55
C ALA A 91 -20.18 -3.01 -11.41
N PHE A 92 -19.90 -3.35 -12.67
CA PHE A 92 -19.30 -2.45 -13.66
C PHE A 92 -20.20 -1.23 -13.92
N GLN A 93 -21.46 -1.47 -14.26
CA GLN A 93 -22.44 -0.41 -14.52
C GLN A 93 -22.64 0.47 -13.28
N ALA A 94 -22.79 -0.14 -12.10
CA ALA A 94 -22.93 0.59 -10.84
C ALA A 94 -21.73 1.50 -10.54
N THR A 95 -20.52 1.11 -10.91
CA THR A 95 -19.31 1.93 -10.73
C THR A 95 -19.37 3.23 -11.53
N PHE A 96 -19.77 3.15 -12.79
CA PHE A 96 -19.92 4.32 -13.65
C PHE A 96 -21.13 5.18 -13.27
N LEU A 97 -22.20 4.61 -12.73
CA LEU A 97 -23.30 5.40 -12.16
C LEU A 97 -22.88 6.16 -10.89
N VAL A 98 -22.04 5.56 -10.04
CA VAL A 98 -21.45 6.26 -8.89
C VAL A 98 -20.54 7.41 -9.35
N LEU A 99 -19.82 7.25 -10.47
CA LEU A 99 -19.04 8.32 -11.09
C LEU A 99 -19.94 9.51 -11.44
N VAL A 100 -21.03 9.29 -12.18
CA VAL A 100 -21.98 10.37 -12.55
C VAL A 100 -22.52 11.09 -11.32
N ARG A 101 -22.92 10.34 -10.29
CA ARG A 101 -23.47 10.90 -9.05
C ARG A 101 -22.44 11.67 -8.20
N LYS A 102 -21.15 11.36 -8.34
CA LYS A 102 -20.06 11.95 -7.55
C LYS A 102 -19.16 12.88 -8.36
N ALA A 103 -19.44 13.09 -9.64
CA ALA A 103 -18.61 13.87 -10.56
C ALA A 103 -18.22 15.24 -9.98
N ALA A 104 -19.17 15.97 -9.39
CA ALA A 104 -18.93 17.28 -8.76
C ALA A 104 -17.96 17.27 -7.55
N SER A 105 -17.66 16.10 -6.98
CA SER A 105 -16.77 15.94 -5.81
C SER A 105 -15.37 15.42 -6.15
N ILE A 106 -15.08 15.20 -7.43
CA ILE A 106 -13.80 14.68 -7.91
C ILE A 106 -12.93 15.85 -8.37
N HIS A 107 -12.17 16.44 -7.45
CA HIS A 107 -11.40 17.67 -7.70
C HIS A 107 -10.07 17.49 -8.46
N LYS A 108 -9.66 16.24 -8.78
CA LYS A 108 -8.44 15.93 -9.56
C LYS A 108 -8.70 14.77 -10.52
N THR A 109 -9.06 15.09 -11.75
CA THR A 109 -9.57 14.08 -12.70
C THR A 109 -8.49 13.23 -13.35
N GLU A 110 -7.21 13.59 -13.19
CA GLU A 110 -6.07 12.79 -13.65
C GLU A 110 -5.82 11.53 -12.79
N ALA A 111 -6.43 11.48 -11.59
CA ALA A 111 -6.49 10.32 -10.72
C ALA A 111 -7.74 9.44 -10.92
N LEU A 112 -8.58 9.74 -11.92
CA LEU A 112 -9.89 9.12 -12.11
C LEU A 112 -9.82 7.60 -12.11
N GLY A 113 -8.85 6.99 -12.78
CA GLY A 113 -8.78 5.54 -12.81
C GLY A 113 -8.36 4.89 -11.48
N SER A 114 -7.57 5.57 -10.63
CA SER A 114 -7.30 5.09 -9.24
C SER A 114 -8.53 5.19 -8.35
N TRP A 115 -9.36 6.20 -8.59
CA TRP A 115 -10.66 6.34 -7.94
C TRP A 115 -11.64 5.26 -8.41
N LEU A 116 -11.77 5.05 -9.73
CA LEU A 116 -12.64 4.03 -10.34
C LEU A 116 -12.27 2.62 -9.89
N HIS A 117 -10.98 2.27 -9.87
CA HIS A 117 -10.51 1.01 -9.29
C HIS A 117 -10.94 0.87 -7.82
N GLY A 118 -10.81 1.94 -7.05
CA GLY A 118 -11.23 2.04 -5.65
C GLY A 118 -12.71 1.72 -5.46
N VAL A 119 -13.57 2.34 -6.26
CA VAL A 119 -15.03 2.20 -6.23
C VAL A 119 -15.46 0.83 -6.74
N ALA A 120 -14.91 0.37 -7.86
CA ALA A 120 -15.22 -0.91 -8.49
C ALA A 120 -15.02 -2.08 -7.52
N TYR A 121 -13.85 -2.17 -6.89
CA TYR A 121 -13.58 -3.24 -5.94
C TYR A 121 -14.47 -3.18 -4.70
N ARG A 122 -14.86 -1.99 -4.21
CA ARG A 122 -15.79 -1.87 -3.07
C ARG A 122 -17.19 -2.36 -3.44
N ILE A 123 -17.68 -1.99 -4.62
CA ILE A 123 -18.96 -2.45 -5.15
C ILE A 123 -18.91 -3.97 -5.33
N ALA A 124 -17.89 -4.48 -6.01
CA ALA A 124 -17.73 -5.90 -6.28
C ALA A 124 -17.58 -6.74 -5.00
N SER A 125 -16.82 -6.26 -4.00
CA SER A 125 -16.67 -6.93 -2.70
C SER A 125 -17.99 -6.99 -1.94
N LYS A 126 -18.78 -5.92 -1.99
CA LYS A 126 -20.11 -5.89 -1.35
C LYS A 126 -21.10 -6.81 -2.06
N ALA A 127 -21.09 -6.81 -3.40
CA ALA A 127 -21.87 -7.73 -4.22
C ALA A 127 -21.52 -9.19 -3.89
N LYS A 128 -20.22 -9.53 -3.80
CA LYS A 128 -19.74 -10.87 -3.43
C LYS A 128 -20.30 -11.34 -2.09
N VAL A 129 -20.22 -10.50 -1.05
CA VAL A 129 -20.76 -10.84 0.29
C VAL A 129 -22.29 -11.01 0.24
N THR A 130 -22.97 -10.18 -0.54
CA THR A 130 -24.44 -10.25 -0.69
C THR A 130 -24.86 -11.53 -1.42
N ALA A 131 -24.18 -11.88 -2.49
CA ALA A 131 -24.38 -13.11 -3.26
C ALA A 131 -24.08 -14.36 -2.41
N ALA A 132 -23.00 -14.35 -1.62
CA ALA A 132 -22.69 -15.46 -0.71
C ALA A 132 -23.77 -15.68 0.35
N ARG A 133 -24.30 -14.59 0.95
CA ARG A 133 -25.41 -14.65 1.91
C ARG A 133 -26.70 -15.17 1.26
N ARG A 134 -26.99 -14.74 0.03
CA ARG A 134 -28.15 -15.22 -0.74
C ARG A 134 -28.04 -16.74 -0.98
N ARG A 135 -26.89 -17.22 -1.47
CA ARG A 135 -26.63 -18.66 -1.69
C ARG A 135 -26.70 -19.48 -0.39
N ALA A 136 -26.21 -18.94 0.72
CA ALA A 136 -26.31 -19.59 2.04
C ALA A 136 -27.75 -19.67 2.56
N HIS A 137 -28.57 -18.65 2.28
CA HIS A 137 -29.99 -18.65 2.65
C HIS A 137 -30.84 -19.58 1.77
N GLU A 138 -30.47 -19.72 0.49
CA GLU A 138 -31.10 -20.64 -0.48
C GLU A 138 -30.69 -22.11 -0.23
N ARG A 139 -29.53 -22.39 0.38
CA ARG A 139 -28.99 -23.74 0.67
C ARG A 139 -29.37 -24.31 2.05
N LYS A 140 -30.64 -24.23 2.49
CA LYS A 140 -31.10 -24.91 3.73
C LYS A 140 -31.18 -26.46 3.59
N VAL A 141 -30.08 -27.11 3.22
CA VAL A 141 -29.79 -28.55 3.42
C VAL A 141 -28.29 -28.64 3.76
N PRO A 142 -27.87 -29.30 4.86
CA PRO A 142 -26.48 -29.27 5.27
C PRO A 142 -25.64 -30.19 4.39
N ALA A 143 -24.69 -29.61 3.64
CA ALA A 143 -23.57 -30.34 3.08
C ALA A 143 -22.33 -29.97 3.89
N VAL A 144 -21.74 -30.97 4.55
CA VAL A 144 -20.38 -30.92 5.08
C VAL A 144 -19.45 -30.72 3.89
N VAL A 145 -18.57 -29.72 3.96
CA VAL A 145 -17.47 -29.58 3.02
C VAL A 145 -16.19 -29.68 3.84
N GLU A 146 -15.61 -30.88 3.84
CA GLU A 146 -14.19 -31.05 4.12
C GLU A 146 -13.40 -30.27 3.08
N ALA A 147 -12.63 -29.30 3.54
CA ALA A 147 -11.63 -28.64 2.73
C ALA A 147 -10.35 -29.47 2.83
N ASP A 148 -10.12 -30.30 1.82
CA ASP A 148 -8.81 -30.83 1.51
C ASP A 148 -7.94 -29.64 1.05
N ILE A 149 -6.98 -29.25 1.89
CA ILE A 149 -6.05 -28.15 1.63
C ILE A 149 -4.68 -28.78 1.44
N PHE A 150 -4.35 -29.15 0.21
CA PHE A 150 -3.06 -28.84 -0.41
C PHE A 150 -3.09 -29.23 -1.90
N ASP A 151 -2.34 -28.48 -2.71
CA ASP A 151 -2.08 -28.70 -4.14
C ASP A 151 -3.21 -28.48 -5.16
N ALA A 152 -3.47 -27.19 -5.43
CA ALA A 152 -3.50 -26.64 -6.80
C ALA A 152 -3.60 -25.10 -6.73
N CYS A 153 -2.52 -24.40 -6.32
CA CYS A 153 -2.44 -22.94 -6.43
C CYS A 153 -2.39 -22.51 -7.90
N THR A 154 -3.56 -22.45 -8.53
CA THR A 154 -3.71 -21.89 -9.86
C THR A 154 -3.82 -20.38 -9.73
N TRP A 155 -2.98 -19.64 -10.46
CA TRP A 155 -2.90 -18.18 -10.60
C TRP A 155 -4.21 -17.36 -10.52
N ARG A 156 -5.37 -17.97 -10.78
CA ARG A 156 -6.71 -17.39 -10.70
C ARG A 156 -7.14 -17.04 -9.27
N ASP A 157 -6.63 -17.74 -8.25
CA ASP A 157 -6.96 -17.52 -6.83
C ASP A 157 -6.13 -16.41 -6.16
N LEU A 158 -5.01 -16.02 -6.77
CA LEU A 158 -4.10 -14.99 -6.24
C LEU A 158 -4.56 -13.56 -6.53
N ARG A 159 -5.20 -13.34 -7.68
CA ARG A 159 -5.57 -11.99 -8.16
C ARG A 159 -6.55 -11.24 -7.24
N PRO A 160 -7.60 -11.87 -6.66
CA PRO A 160 -8.51 -11.19 -5.73
C PRO A 160 -7.82 -10.73 -4.44
N VAL A 161 -6.84 -11.52 -3.96
CA VAL A 161 -6.04 -11.19 -2.78
C VAL A 161 -5.11 -10.01 -3.04
N LEU A 162 -4.56 -9.91 -4.26
CA LEU A 162 -3.75 -8.78 -4.69
C LEU A 162 -4.56 -7.47 -4.77
N ASP A 163 -5.75 -7.50 -5.37
CA ASP A 163 -6.64 -6.32 -5.42
C ASP A 163 -7.06 -5.87 -4.00
N GLU A 164 -7.30 -6.82 -3.10
CA GLU A 164 -7.60 -6.54 -1.69
C GLU A 164 -6.45 -5.84 -0.98
N GLU A 165 -5.24 -6.38 -1.09
CA GLU A 165 -4.08 -5.79 -0.41
C GLU A 165 -3.69 -4.45 -1.04
N MET A 166 -3.91 -4.28 -2.35
CA MET A 166 -3.70 -2.99 -3.04
C MET A 166 -4.69 -1.92 -2.55
N GLN A 167 -5.94 -2.28 -2.30
CA GLN A 167 -6.94 -1.38 -1.70
C GLN A 167 -6.56 -0.92 -0.29
N ARG A 168 -5.90 -1.79 0.49
CA ARG A 168 -5.49 -1.49 1.86
C ARG A 168 -4.22 -0.63 1.93
N LEU A 169 -3.58 -0.34 0.80
CA LEU A 169 -2.44 0.58 0.76
C LEU A 169 -2.88 2.04 0.91
N PRO A 170 -2.07 2.87 1.60
CA PRO A 170 -2.21 4.32 1.56
C PRO A 170 -2.28 4.86 0.13
N ALA A 171 -3.11 5.90 -0.09
CA ALA A 171 -3.34 6.46 -1.42
C ALA A 171 -2.04 6.89 -2.12
N LYS A 172 -1.07 7.44 -1.37
CA LYS A 172 0.25 7.84 -1.89
C LYS A 172 1.03 6.71 -2.58
N TYR A 173 0.81 5.46 -2.19
CA TYR A 173 1.45 4.28 -2.78
C TYR A 173 0.54 3.55 -3.77
N ARG A 174 -0.76 3.50 -3.47
CA ARG A 174 -1.77 2.86 -4.31
C ARG A 174 -1.92 3.53 -5.68
N MET A 175 -1.95 4.86 -5.71
CA MET A 175 -2.19 5.64 -6.93
C MET A 175 -1.15 5.39 -8.04
N PRO A 176 0.16 5.51 -7.81
CA PRO A 176 1.15 5.28 -8.86
C PRO A 176 1.21 3.81 -9.30
N LEU A 177 0.94 2.84 -8.41
CA LEU A 177 0.84 1.43 -8.79
C LEU A 177 -0.31 1.17 -9.77
N ILE A 178 -1.49 1.76 -9.53
CA ILE A 178 -2.64 1.61 -10.43
C ILE A 178 -2.35 2.27 -11.78
N LEU A 179 -1.77 3.47 -11.78
CA LEU A 179 -1.46 4.20 -13.01
C LEU A 179 -0.45 3.44 -13.87
N CYS A 180 0.65 2.98 -13.28
CA CYS A 180 1.68 2.28 -14.04
C CYS A 180 1.25 0.87 -14.45
N TYR A 181 0.80 0.06 -13.51
CA TYR A 181 0.60 -1.36 -13.78
C TYR A 181 -0.78 -1.70 -14.35
N LEU A 182 -1.82 -0.97 -13.98
CA LEU A 182 -3.19 -1.28 -14.41
C LEU A 182 -3.70 -0.38 -15.54
N GLN A 183 -3.05 0.77 -15.76
CA GLN A 183 -3.38 1.68 -16.86
C GLN A 183 -2.25 1.85 -17.88
N GLY A 184 -1.12 1.17 -17.66
CA GLY A 184 0.01 1.18 -18.60
C GLY A 184 0.74 2.53 -18.70
N LYS A 185 0.52 3.46 -17.75
CA LYS A 185 1.20 4.76 -17.78
C LYS A 185 2.69 4.60 -17.46
N THR A 186 3.52 5.33 -18.17
CA THR A 186 4.94 5.45 -17.83
C THR A 186 5.13 6.17 -16.50
N THR A 187 6.31 6.03 -15.89
CA THR A 187 6.69 6.77 -14.67
C THR A 187 6.61 8.28 -14.89
N ALA A 188 6.95 8.76 -16.10
CA ALA A 188 6.84 10.15 -16.50
C ALA A 188 5.38 10.64 -16.53
N GLU A 189 4.50 9.95 -17.26
CA GLU A 189 3.08 10.30 -17.33
C GLU A 189 2.38 10.18 -15.97
N THR A 190 2.85 9.27 -15.12
CA THR A 190 2.37 9.11 -13.74
C THR A 190 2.83 10.26 -12.85
N ALA A 191 4.05 10.77 -13.04
CA ALA A 191 4.56 11.94 -12.34
C ALA A 191 3.75 13.19 -12.68
N ASP A 192 3.51 13.40 -13.97
CA ASP A 192 2.70 14.51 -14.48
C ASP A 192 1.26 14.39 -13.95
N ALA A 193 0.65 13.21 -14.05
CA ALA A 193 -0.73 12.97 -13.59
C ALA A 193 -0.95 13.10 -12.07
N LEU A 194 0.10 12.94 -11.27
CA LEU A 194 0.04 13.06 -9.80
C LEU A 194 0.57 14.39 -9.29
N GLY A 195 1.18 15.20 -10.15
CA GLY A 195 1.89 16.42 -9.79
C GLY A 195 3.09 16.15 -8.86
N TRP A 196 3.78 15.03 -9.04
CA TRP A 196 4.94 14.63 -8.22
C TRP A 196 6.21 14.61 -9.07
N PRO A 197 7.40 14.85 -8.48
CA PRO A 197 8.67 14.61 -9.19
C PRO A 197 8.81 13.15 -9.63
N ARG A 198 9.45 12.91 -10.79
CA ARG A 198 9.64 11.56 -11.34
C ARG A 198 10.34 10.60 -10.36
N GLY A 199 11.37 11.09 -9.64
CA GLY A 199 12.05 10.32 -8.60
C GLY A 199 11.12 9.91 -7.44
N THR A 200 10.21 10.80 -7.04
CA THR A 200 9.21 10.53 -6.00
C THR A 200 8.21 9.44 -6.43
N VAL A 201 7.82 9.42 -7.72
CA VAL A 201 6.95 8.36 -8.25
C VAL A 201 7.66 7.01 -8.21
N GLY A 202 8.91 6.94 -8.67
CA GLY A 202 9.71 5.71 -8.62
C GLY A 202 9.83 5.14 -7.21
N MET A 203 10.20 5.98 -6.24
CA MET A 203 10.28 5.61 -4.81
C MET A 203 8.94 5.10 -4.27
N ARG A 204 7.83 5.78 -4.58
CA ARG A 204 6.49 5.39 -4.10
C ARG A 204 5.98 4.10 -4.73
N ILE A 205 6.35 3.81 -5.98
CA ILE A 205 6.07 2.53 -6.65
C ILE A 205 6.84 1.40 -5.97
N ALA A 206 8.14 1.59 -5.74
CA ALA A 206 8.97 0.60 -5.06
C ALA A 206 8.43 0.28 -3.66
N ARG A 207 8.17 1.32 -2.85
CA ARG A 207 7.57 1.18 -1.51
C ARG A 207 6.20 0.51 -1.54
N GLY A 208 5.36 0.85 -2.52
CA GLY A 208 4.06 0.23 -2.72
C GLY A 208 4.15 -1.27 -3.00
N ARG A 209 5.08 -1.71 -3.86
CA ARG A 209 5.35 -3.13 -4.14
C ARG A 209 5.85 -3.87 -2.90
N ALA A 210 6.73 -3.26 -2.12
CA ALA A 210 7.26 -3.86 -0.90
C ALA A 210 6.17 -4.05 0.17
N LEU A 211 5.28 -3.07 0.34
CA LEU A 211 4.12 -3.19 1.22
C LEU A 211 3.18 -4.31 0.77
N LEU A 212 2.93 -4.45 -0.53
CA LEU A 212 2.16 -5.57 -1.08
C LEU A 212 2.84 -6.91 -0.79
N ARG A 213 4.15 -7.03 -1.02
CA ARG A 213 4.92 -8.25 -0.72
C ARG A 213 4.81 -8.63 0.75
N SER A 214 5.03 -7.70 1.68
CA SER A 214 4.91 -7.96 3.12
C SER A 214 3.49 -8.39 3.52
N ARG A 215 2.47 -7.82 2.88
CA ARG A 215 1.06 -8.18 3.11
C ARG A 215 0.69 -9.55 2.54
N LEU A 216 1.19 -9.89 1.36
CA LEU A 216 0.99 -11.18 0.71
C LEU A 216 1.76 -12.30 1.44
N ALA A 217 2.99 -12.04 1.87
CA ALA A 217 3.79 -12.98 2.65
C ALA A 217 3.11 -13.33 3.99
N ARG A 218 2.47 -12.36 4.65
CA ARG A 218 1.66 -12.60 5.86
C ARG A 218 0.43 -13.47 5.62
N ARG A 219 0.01 -13.65 4.36
CA ARG A 219 -1.08 -14.55 3.96
C ARG A 219 -0.56 -15.90 3.40
N GLY A 220 0.72 -16.22 3.62
CA GLY A 220 1.34 -17.46 3.14
C GLY A 220 1.76 -17.44 1.67
N LEU A 221 1.70 -16.28 1.00
CA LEU A 221 2.03 -16.14 -0.42
C LEU A 221 3.43 -15.51 -0.56
N THR A 222 4.47 -16.34 -0.65
CA THR A 222 5.86 -15.90 -0.88
C THR A 222 6.10 -15.63 -2.36
N LEU A 223 5.76 -14.43 -2.84
CA LEU A 223 5.93 -14.06 -4.25
C LEU A 223 7.17 -13.19 -4.44
N SER A 224 7.99 -13.50 -5.45
CA SER A 224 9.11 -12.65 -5.84
C SER A 224 8.63 -11.28 -6.36
N THR A 225 9.46 -10.25 -6.27
CA THR A 225 9.16 -8.89 -6.77
C THR A 225 8.90 -8.87 -8.28
N ALA A 226 9.55 -9.77 -9.03
CA ALA A 226 9.29 -10.00 -10.45
C ALA A 226 7.90 -10.62 -10.69
N VAL A 227 7.47 -11.57 -9.85
CA VAL A 227 6.12 -12.16 -9.94
C VAL A 227 5.05 -11.14 -9.56
N VAL A 228 5.27 -10.28 -8.57
CA VAL A 228 4.33 -9.19 -8.25
C VAL A 228 4.27 -8.18 -9.40
N ALA A 229 5.40 -7.75 -9.95
CA ALA A 229 5.43 -6.81 -11.08
C ALA A 229 4.78 -7.40 -12.35
N THR A 230 5.09 -8.65 -12.69
CA THR A 230 4.45 -9.34 -13.82
C THR A 230 2.98 -9.68 -13.55
N SER A 231 2.58 -9.95 -12.31
CA SER A 231 1.17 -10.13 -11.93
C SER A 231 0.34 -8.88 -12.11
N LEU A 232 0.95 -7.73 -11.81
CA LEU A 232 0.33 -6.42 -11.95
C LEU A 232 0.31 -5.97 -13.41
N ALA A 233 1.38 -6.27 -14.17
CA ALA A 233 1.50 -5.95 -15.59
C ALA A 233 0.66 -6.87 -16.50
N ARG A 234 0.36 -8.11 -16.07
CA ARG A 234 -0.48 -9.07 -16.80
C ARG A 234 -1.94 -8.97 -16.37
N ALA A 235 -2.46 -7.74 -16.38
CA ALA A 235 -3.89 -7.52 -16.47
C ALA A 235 -4.28 -7.82 -17.92
N GLU A 236 -4.94 -8.95 -18.17
CA GLU A 236 -5.63 -9.15 -19.45
C GLU A 236 -6.51 -7.92 -19.66
N ALA A 237 -6.30 -7.21 -20.77
CA ALA A 237 -7.16 -6.11 -21.15
C ALA A 237 -8.56 -6.68 -21.36
N ALA A 238 -9.39 -6.62 -20.32
CA ALA A 238 -10.78 -7.00 -20.41
C ALA A 238 -11.41 -6.06 -21.43
N MET A 239 -11.59 -6.52 -22.67
CA MET A 239 -12.32 -5.74 -23.66
C MET A 239 -13.74 -5.59 -23.15
N VAL A 240 -14.21 -4.35 -23.06
CA VAL A 240 -15.60 -4.07 -22.68
C VAL A 240 -16.47 -4.43 -23.89
N PRO A 241 -17.44 -5.35 -23.75
CA PRO A 241 -18.36 -5.66 -24.83
C PRO A 241 -19.11 -4.39 -25.28
N PRO A 242 -19.31 -4.16 -26.61
CA PRO A 242 -20.01 -2.98 -27.10
C PRO A 242 -21.42 -2.83 -26.51
N THR A 243 -22.09 -3.95 -26.23
CA THR A 243 -23.40 -4.00 -25.55
C THR A 243 -23.35 -3.41 -24.15
N LEU A 244 -22.36 -3.82 -23.34
CA LEU A 244 -22.16 -3.33 -21.98
C LEU A 244 -21.78 -1.84 -21.97
N LEU A 245 -20.96 -1.40 -22.92
CA LEU A 245 -20.61 0.02 -23.08
C LEU A 245 -21.86 0.85 -23.37
N ASN A 246 -22.66 0.45 -24.37
CA ASN A 246 -23.87 1.16 -24.75
C ASN A 246 -24.91 1.19 -23.60
N ALA A 247 -25.10 0.07 -22.91
CA ALA A 247 -25.98 -0.01 -21.74
C ALA A 247 -25.53 0.94 -20.61
N THR A 248 -24.21 1.01 -20.36
CA THR A 248 -23.65 1.89 -19.32
C THR A 248 -23.80 3.37 -19.69
N VAL A 249 -23.61 3.73 -20.97
CA VAL A 249 -23.81 5.09 -21.48
C VAL A 249 -25.28 5.51 -21.36
N GLN A 250 -26.22 4.65 -21.78
CA GLN A 250 -27.66 4.90 -21.63
C GLN A 250 -28.06 5.06 -20.16
N ALA A 251 -27.61 4.18 -19.28
CA ALA A 251 -27.92 4.26 -17.85
C ALA A 251 -27.38 5.54 -17.22
N ALA A 252 -26.17 5.98 -17.61
CA ALA A 252 -25.59 7.24 -17.16
C ALA A 252 -26.37 8.47 -17.67
N ALA A 253 -26.75 8.47 -18.95
CA ALA A 253 -27.55 9.55 -19.55
C ALA A 253 -28.92 9.68 -18.85
N GLN A 254 -29.60 8.55 -18.61
CA GLN A 254 -30.90 8.50 -17.92
C GLN A 254 -30.80 8.89 -16.44
N MET A 255 -29.70 8.56 -15.77
CA MET A 255 -29.45 9.02 -14.40
C MET A 255 -29.23 10.54 -14.35
N SER A 256 -28.50 11.09 -15.32
CA SER A 256 -28.27 12.53 -15.42
C SER A 256 -29.53 13.33 -15.80
N SER A 257 -30.52 12.68 -16.42
CA SER A 257 -31.82 13.25 -16.77
C SER A 257 -32.87 13.16 -15.67
N GLY A 258 -32.57 12.50 -14.55
CA GLY A 258 -33.51 12.32 -13.44
C GLY A 258 -34.52 11.17 -13.64
N GLN A 259 -34.39 10.39 -14.72
CA GLN A 259 -35.28 9.28 -15.07
C GLN A 259 -34.77 7.90 -14.61
N ALA A 260 -33.89 7.87 -13.61
CA ALA A 260 -33.16 6.67 -13.17
C ALA A 260 -34.07 5.50 -12.74
N ALA A 261 -35.28 5.77 -12.25
CA ALA A 261 -36.17 4.76 -11.67
C ALA A 261 -36.91 3.88 -12.69
N VAL A 262 -36.96 4.26 -13.97
CA VAL A 262 -37.81 3.60 -14.98
C VAL A 262 -37.02 2.64 -15.87
N ALA A 263 -35.70 2.81 -15.99
CA ALA A 263 -34.90 2.13 -17.02
C ALA A 263 -33.64 1.42 -16.49
N ILE A 264 -33.24 1.63 -15.24
CA ILE A 264 -32.07 0.96 -14.64
C ILE A 264 -32.55 -0.16 -13.71
N SER A 265 -31.95 -1.35 -13.82
CA SER A 265 -32.25 -2.48 -12.93
C SER A 265 -32.20 -2.05 -11.45
N PRO A 266 -33.22 -2.39 -10.63
CA PRO A 266 -33.24 -2.09 -9.20
C PRO A 266 -31.99 -2.60 -8.46
N HIS A 267 -31.40 -3.70 -8.95
CA HIS A 267 -30.18 -4.28 -8.38
C HIS A 267 -28.97 -3.35 -8.55
N ILE A 268 -28.75 -2.82 -9.75
CA ILE A 268 -27.65 -1.91 -10.08
C ILE A 268 -27.79 -0.59 -9.29
N LEU A 269 -29.01 -0.06 -9.19
CA LEU A 269 -29.31 1.12 -8.36
C LEU A 269 -29.05 0.88 -6.87
N ALA A 270 -29.41 -0.29 -6.36
CA ALA A 270 -29.15 -0.67 -4.98
C ALA A 270 -27.64 -0.80 -4.69
N LEU A 271 -26.87 -1.37 -5.61
CA LEU A 271 -25.41 -1.46 -5.53
C LEU A 271 -24.78 -0.05 -5.53
N ALA A 272 -25.16 0.81 -6.47
CA ALA A 272 -24.64 2.17 -6.57
C ALA A 272 -24.99 3.03 -5.34
N LYS A 273 -26.26 3.01 -4.90
CA LYS A 273 -26.73 3.71 -3.69
C LYS A 273 -26.03 3.17 -2.45
N GLY A 274 -25.86 1.86 -2.34
CA GLY A 274 -25.20 1.19 -1.22
C GLY A 274 -23.71 1.51 -1.10
N ALA A 275 -23.00 1.68 -2.22
CA ALA A 275 -21.60 2.08 -2.23
C ALA A 275 -21.42 3.56 -1.88
N ALA A 276 -22.27 4.44 -2.42
CA ALA A 276 -22.23 5.87 -2.11
C ALA A 276 -22.44 6.16 -0.60
N HIS A 277 -23.35 5.43 0.06
CA HIS A 277 -23.56 5.54 1.52
C HIS A 277 -22.38 5.00 2.33
N ALA A 278 -21.79 3.86 1.93
CA ALA A 278 -20.62 3.30 2.62
C ALA A 278 -19.41 4.26 2.55
N MET A 279 -19.22 4.95 1.42
CA MET A 279 -18.17 5.96 1.26
C MET A 279 -18.39 7.19 2.15
N PHE A 280 -19.65 7.60 2.36
CA PHE A 280 -20.00 8.68 3.29
C PHE A 280 -19.72 8.29 4.75
N LEU A 281 -20.15 7.08 5.16
CA LEU A 281 -19.91 6.56 6.51
C LEU A 281 -18.42 6.37 6.82
N THR A 282 -17.61 5.99 5.83
CA THR A 282 -16.15 5.87 6.01
C THR A 282 -15.51 7.23 6.30
N LYS A 283 -15.96 8.30 5.62
CA LYS A 283 -15.51 9.68 5.91
C LYS A 283 -15.95 10.13 7.31
N LEU A 284 -17.19 9.83 7.70
CA LEU A 284 -17.71 10.17 9.03
C LEU A 284 -16.95 9.45 10.16
N LYS A 285 -16.63 8.16 9.98
CA LYS A 285 -15.79 7.40 10.92
C LYS A 285 -14.38 7.99 11.07
N MET A 286 -13.75 8.40 9.96
CA MET A 286 -12.46 9.06 10.01
C MET A 286 -12.53 10.41 10.74
N MET A 287 -13.60 11.20 10.53
CA MET A 287 -13.83 12.43 11.28
C MET A 287 -14.02 12.18 12.78
N PHE A 288 -14.69 11.09 13.15
CA PHE A 288 -14.88 10.71 14.56
C PHE A 288 -13.56 10.28 15.23
N VAL A 289 -12.70 9.53 14.52
CA VAL A 289 -11.35 9.17 15.00
C VAL A 289 -10.48 10.41 15.21
N VAL A 290 -10.54 11.38 14.29
CA VAL A 290 -9.83 12.66 14.43
C VAL A 290 -10.42 13.49 15.58
N ALA A 291 -11.73 13.53 15.74
CA ALA A 291 -12.40 14.24 16.84
C ALA A 291 -12.03 13.65 18.22
N ILE A 292 -11.94 12.32 18.33
CA ILE A 292 -11.46 11.65 19.55
C ILE A 292 -9.98 12.00 19.82
N ALA A 293 -9.14 11.99 18.79
CA ALA A 293 -7.73 12.34 18.93
C ALA A 293 -7.53 13.80 19.39
N VAL A 294 -8.37 14.72 18.91
CA VAL A 294 -8.36 16.13 19.33
C VAL A 294 -8.98 16.30 20.72
N GLY A 295 -10.04 15.57 21.04
CA GLY A 295 -10.68 15.58 22.36
C GLY A 295 -9.77 15.06 23.47
N ALA A 296 -8.97 14.03 23.20
CA ALA A 296 -7.98 13.48 24.15
C ALA A 296 -6.86 14.48 24.49
N VAL A 297 -6.58 15.45 23.62
CA VAL A 297 -5.64 16.55 23.90
C VAL A 297 -6.31 17.63 24.76
N GLY A 298 -7.63 17.81 24.65
CA GLY A 298 -8.39 18.82 25.41
C GLY A 298 -8.71 18.43 26.86
N THR A 299 -8.79 17.15 27.20
CA THR A 299 -9.10 16.69 28.57
C THR A 299 -7.87 16.56 29.48
N GLY A 300 -6.66 16.72 28.96
CA GLY A 300 -5.42 16.60 29.74
C GLY A 300 -5.12 17.78 30.67
N THR A 301 -5.86 18.88 30.57
CA THR A 301 -5.56 20.13 31.31
C THR A 301 -6.43 20.37 32.55
N THR A 302 -7.47 19.58 32.82
CA THR A 302 -8.40 19.84 33.94
C THR A 302 -8.30 18.89 35.14
N LEU A 303 -7.41 17.90 35.13
CA LEU A 303 -7.29 16.92 36.23
C LEU A 303 -6.18 17.20 37.26
N LEU A 304 -5.55 18.38 37.26
CA LEU A 304 -4.45 18.72 38.18
C LEU A 304 -4.80 19.68 39.33
N THR A 305 -6.07 19.90 39.66
CA THR A 305 -6.43 20.77 40.81
C THR A 305 -7.59 20.27 41.67
N TYR A 306 -7.61 18.99 42.04
CA TYR A 306 -8.45 18.53 43.17
C TYR A 306 -7.59 17.79 44.20
N GLN A 307 -7.12 18.53 45.20
CA GLN A 307 -6.70 17.98 46.49
C GLN A 307 -7.94 17.83 47.37
N ALA A 308 -8.23 16.61 47.81
CA ALA A 308 -9.24 16.35 48.85
C ALA A 308 -8.59 16.49 50.24
N PRO A 309 -9.23 17.17 51.21
CA PRO A 309 -8.70 17.33 52.56
C PRO A 309 -8.86 16.06 53.41
N ALA A 310 -7.90 15.90 54.32
CA ALA A 310 -7.80 14.81 55.29
C ALA A 310 -9.00 14.74 56.25
N ALA A 311 -9.45 13.52 56.55
CA ALA A 311 -10.40 13.23 57.62
C ALA A 311 -9.69 12.43 58.74
N SER A 312 -9.79 12.96 59.97
CA SER A 312 -9.29 12.39 61.23
C SER A 312 -10.13 11.21 61.74
N PRO A 313 -9.62 10.41 62.72
CA PRO A 313 -10.02 9.01 62.92
C PRO A 313 -11.13 8.80 63.99
N GLY A 314 -11.94 7.75 63.79
CA GLY A 314 -12.92 7.22 64.76
C GLY A 314 -12.55 5.80 65.25
N PRO A 315 -13.12 5.32 66.37
CA PRO A 315 -12.36 4.60 67.40
C PRO A 315 -12.21 3.09 67.20
N ARG A 316 -11.09 2.58 67.75
CA ARG A 316 -10.68 1.18 67.87
C ARG A 316 -11.72 0.34 68.59
N ARG A 317 -12.07 -0.80 68.00
CA ARG A 317 -12.62 -1.96 68.71
C ARG A 317 -11.54 -3.05 68.74
N THR A 318 -11.06 -3.35 69.94
CA THR A 318 -10.08 -4.38 70.27
C THR A 318 -10.70 -5.76 70.11
N ALA A 319 -10.05 -6.62 69.34
CA ALA A 319 -10.17 -8.07 69.40
C ALA A 319 -8.77 -8.66 69.22
N GLU A 320 -8.32 -9.46 70.18
CA GLU A 320 -6.98 -10.03 70.25
C GLU A 320 -6.81 -11.28 69.35
N ALA A 321 -5.62 -11.34 68.73
CA ALA A 321 -4.82 -12.50 68.29
C ALA A 321 -5.37 -13.43 67.15
N PRO A 322 -4.52 -13.88 66.20
CA PRO A 322 -3.17 -14.38 66.46
C PRO A 322 -2.05 -13.76 65.62
N VAL A 323 -0.83 -13.93 66.12
CA VAL A 323 0.43 -13.67 65.43
C VAL A 323 0.49 -14.54 64.17
N ILE A 324 0.31 -13.93 63.00
CA ILE A 324 0.73 -14.52 61.71
C ILE A 324 1.99 -13.78 61.28
N ALA A 325 3.08 -14.51 61.25
CA ALA A 325 4.36 -14.07 60.74
C ALA A 325 4.23 -13.65 59.27
N ARG A 326 4.88 -12.51 58.96
CA ARG A 326 5.30 -12.02 57.63
C ARG A 326 5.10 -13.02 56.48
N ALA A 327 4.06 -12.83 55.69
CA ALA A 327 3.85 -13.54 54.42
C ALA A 327 3.45 -12.62 53.24
N ASP A 328 3.55 -11.29 53.39
CA ASP A 328 3.07 -10.32 52.38
C ASP A 328 4.16 -9.68 51.52
N ASP A 329 5.43 -10.06 51.69
CA ASP A 329 6.56 -9.49 50.92
C ASP A 329 6.72 -10.21 49.57
N LYS A 330 6.62 -11.55 49.55
CA LYS A 330 6.83 -12.36 48.34
C LYS A 330 5.77 -12.17 47.25
N SER A 331 4.55 -11.74 47.59
CA SER A 331 3.46 -11.59 46.62
C SER A 331 3.53 -10.26 45.85
N LYS A 332 4.07 -9.20 46.47
CA LYS A 332 4.36 -7.94 45.79
C LYS A 332 5.59 -8.06 44.91
N ASP A 333 6.66 -8.68 45.41
CA ASP A 333 7.88 -8.89 44.63
C ASP A 333 7.61 -9.74 43.37
N ALA A 334 6.81 -10.81 43.49
CA ALA A 334 6.43 -11.63 42.34
C ALA A 334 5.59 -10.88 41.29
N ALA A 335 4.69 -9.98 41.72
CA ALA A 335 3.89 -9.18 40.80
C ALA A 335 4.71 -8.08 40.10
N GLU A 336 5.68 -7.48 40.80
CA GLU A 336 6.62 -6.52 40.23
C GLU A 336 7.60 -7.18 39.25
N ASP A 337 8.07 -8.39 39.57
CA ASP A 337 8.90 -9.20 38.67
C ASP A 337 8.16 -9.59 37.39
N GLU A 338 6.91 -10.07 37.51
CA GLU A 338 6.09 -10.43 36.35
C GLU A 338 5.81 -9.21 35.44
N GLU A 339 5.51 -8.05 36.04
CA GLU A 339 5.31 -6.80 35.29
C GLU A 339 6.60 -6.33 34.61
N ASN A 340 7.75 -6.50 35.25
CA ASN A 340 9.05 -6.21 34.64
C ASN A 340 9.36 -7.15 33.47
N GLU A 341 9.08 -8.45 33.60
CA GLU A 341 9.24 -9.42 32.51
C GLU A 341 8.33 -9.10 31.32
N ARG A 342 7.06 -8.74 31.57
CA ARG A 342 6.12 -8.31 30.53
C ARG A 342 6.63 -7.07 29.79
N LYS A 343 7.16 -6.07 30.51
CA LYS A 343 7.77 -4.87 29.91
C LYS A 343 8.99 -5.22 29.06
N VAL A 344 9.88 -6.09 29.55
CA VAL A 344 11.06 -6.56 28.81
C VAL A 344 10.64 -7.27 27.51
N ALA A 345 9.66 -8.17 27.59
CA ALA A 345 9.12 -8.88 26.42
C ALA A 345 8.50 -7.93 25.39
N ALA A 346 7.71 -6.94 25.84
CA ALA A 346 7.12 -5.92 24.98
C ALA A 346 8.17 -5.04 24.30
N ASN A 347 9.21 -4.62 25.04
CA ASN A 347 10.33 -3.86 24.48
C ASN A 347 11.12 -4.69 23.45
N ARG A 348 11.38 -5.97 23.74
CA ARG A 348 12.01 -6.90 22.78
C ARG A 348 11.21 -7.01 21.49
N MET A 349 9.90 -7.18 21.58
CA MET A 349 9.03 -7.23 20.40
C MET A 349 9.05 -5.91 19.61
N ARG A 350 9.07 -4.76 20.30
CA ARG A 350 9.20 -3.46 19.65
C ARG A 350 10.53 -3.33 18.92
N SER A 351 11.62 -3.81 19.51
CA SER A 351 12.97 -3.77 18.92
C SER A 351 13.04 -4.62 17.65
N GLN A 352 12.45 -5.83 17.68
CA GLN A 352 12.30 -6.68 16.50
C GLN A 352 11.53 -5.99 15.38
N ASN A 353 10.43 -5.30 15.72
CA ASN A 353 9.65 -4.56 14.74
C ASN A 353 10.45 -3.39 14.16
N ASN A 354 11.28 -2.71 14.97
CA ASN A 354 12.16 -1.65 14.48
C ASN A 354 13.18 -2.20 13.47
N LEU A 355 13.88 -3.29 13.80
CA LEU A 355 14.81 -3.97 12.87
C LEU A 355 14.11 -4.44 11.58
N LYS A 356 12.88 -4.97 11.66
CA LYS A 356 12.09 -5.33 10.46
C LYS A 356 11.80 -4.12 9.57
N GLN A 357 11.50 -2.96 10.16
CA GLN A 357 11.31 -1.73 9.37
C GLN A 357 12.62 -1.23 8.75
N LEU A 358 13.75 -1.37 9.44
CA LEU A 358 15.08 -1.05 8.90
C LEU A 358 15.45 -1.97 7.75
N GLY A 359 15.26 -3.29 7.89
CA GLY A 359 15.47 -4.26 6.81
C GLY A 359 14.58 -3.96 5.60
N LEU A 360 13.30 -3.66 5.83
CA LEU A 360 12.41 -3.22 4.76
C LEU A 360 12.94 -1.96 4.05
N ALA A 361 13.46 -0.97 4.79
CA ALA A 361 14.07 0.23 4.20
C ALA A 361 15.33 -0.08 3.39
N MET A 362 16.23 -0.94 3.89
CA MET A 362 17.41 -1.39 3.15
C MET A 362 17.07 -2.14 1.86
N HIS A 363 16.02 -2.97 1.86
CA HIS A 363 15.54 -3.60 0.64
C HIS A 363 14.92 -2.61 -0.34
N ASN A 364 14.18 -1.59 0.13
CA ASN A 364 13.69 -0.54 -0.78
C ASN A 364 14.84 0.28 -1.37
N TYR A 365 15.89 0.53 -0.59
CA TYR A 365 17.12 1.14 -1.09
C TYR A 365 17.74 0.26 -2.18
N HIS A 366 17.90 -1.04 -1.92
CA HIS A 366 18.40 -2.01 -2.92
C HIS A 366 17.54 -2.06 -4.18
N ASP A 367 16.21 -2.02 -4.07
CA ASP A 367 15.31 -2.02 -5.23
C ASP A 367 15.48 -0.78 -6.12
N VAL A 368 15.88 0.36 -5.54
CA VAL A 368 16.09 1.62 -6.27
C VAL A 368 17.52 1.74 -6.81
N HIS A 369 18.51 1.34 -6.03
CA HIS A 369 19.93 1.54 -6.34
C HIS A 369 20.61 0.31 -6.95
N GLY A 370 19.96 -0.86 -6.92
CA GLY A 370 20.52 -2.13 -7.38
C GLY A 370 21.51 -2.79 -6.41
N HIS A 371 21.74 -2.19 -5.23
CA HIS A 371 22.63 -2.66 -4.17
C HIS A 371 22.14 -2.19 -2.80
N PHE A 372 22.48 -2.90 -1.72
CA PHE A 372 22.23 -2.43 -0.35
C PHE A 372 23.02 -1.15 -0.06
N PRO A 373 22.56 -0.27 0.86
CA PRO A 373 23.32 0.93 1.20
C PRO A 373 24.73 0.56 1.68
N THR A 374 25.72 1.39 1.40
CA THR A 374 27.04 1.29 2.05
C THR A 374 26.93 1.68 3.52
N SER A 375 27.94 1.34 4.34
CA SER A 375 27.95 1.68 5.78
C SER A 375 27.95 3.19 6.08
N ALA A 376 28.32 4.00 5.10
CA ALA A 376 28.28 5.46 5.16
C ALA A 376 27.96 6.05 3.79
N ILE A 377 27.59 7.32 3.77
CA ILE A 377 27.66 8.18 2.60
C ILE A 377 29.11 8.66 2.48
N TYR A 378 29.71 8.40 1.32
CA TYR A 378 31.11 8.70 1.03
C TYR A 378 31.23 9.89 0.07
N GLN A 379 32.26 10.70 0.28
CA GLN A 379 32.72 11.69 -0.69
C GLN A 379 34.25 11.76 -0.62
N ASP A 380 34.92 11.60 -1.76
CA ASP A 380 36.38 11.62 -1.88
C ASP A 380 37.08 10.69 -0.86
N GLY A 381 36.54 9.47 -0.68
CA GLY A 381 37.05 8.46 0.27
C GLY A 381 36.73 8.73 1.74
N LYS A 382 36.08 9.86 2.07
CA LYS A 382 35.73 10.23 3.44
C LYS A 382 34.32 9.79 3.80
N ARG A 383 34.16 9.22 4.99
CA ARG A 383 32.86 8.86 5.57
C ARG A 383 32.21 10.10 6.17
N LEU A 384 31.16 10.61 5.54
CA LEU A 384 30.51 11.85 5.98
C LEU A 384 29.33 11.57 6.91
N LEU A 385 28.39 10.74 6.45
CA LEU A 385 27.13 10.48 7.14
C LEU A 385 26.85 8.97 7.25
N SER A 386 26.16 8.57 8.30
CA SER A 386 25.70 7.20 8.54
C SER A 386 24.77 6.68 7.43
N TRP A 387 24.81 5.37 7.16
CA TRP A 387 23.81 4.66 6.34
C TRP A 387 22.36 4.95 6.79
N ARG A 388 22.16 5.25 8.07
CA ARG A 388 20.86 5.60 8.66
C ARG A 388 20.29 6.88 8.06
N VAL A 389 21.15 7.83 7.66
CA VAL A 389 20.76 9.06 6.96
C VAL A 389 20.34 8.73 5.52
N ALA A 390 21.10 7.88 4.82
CA ALA A 390 20.76 7.42 3.47
C ALA A 390 19.41 6.68 3.41
N LEU A 391 18.96 6.08 4.52
CA LEU A 391 17.68 5.39 4.61
C LEU A 391 16.47 6.29 4.89
N LEU A 392 16.65 7.56 5.28
CA LEU A 392 15.54 8.44 5.64
C LEU A 392 14.43 8.54 4.57
N PRO A 393 14.74 8.66 3.25
CA PRO A 393 13.71 8.63 2.21
C PRO A 393 12.83 7.36 2.23
N TYR A 394 13.42 6.24 2.62
CA TYR A 394 12.78 4.92 2.67
C TYR A 394 12.04 4.65 3.99
N LEU A 395 12.13 5.59 4.93
CA LEU A 395 11.53 5.58 6.26
C LEU A 395 10.42 6.63 6.45
N ASP A 396 9.89 7.19 5.35
CA ASP A 396 8.94 8.30 5.39
C ASP A 396 9.53 9.54 6.11
N GLN A 397 10.83 9.80 5.95
CA GLN A 397 11.56 10.93 6.54
C GLN A 397 12.25 11.79 5.45
N GLU A 398 11.60 11.95 4.30
CA GLU A 398 12.13 12.71 3.15
C GLU A 398 12.40 14.18 3.51
N GLU A 399 11.49 14.82 4.26
CA GLU A 399 11.65 16.21 4.68
C GLU A 399 12.84 16.40 5.62
N LEU A 400 13.16 15.38 6.44
CA LEU A 400 14.35 15.40 7.28
C LEU A 400 15.61 15.15 6.46
N HIS A 401 15.56 14.22 5.50
CA HIS A 401 16.68 13.92 4.59
C HIS A 401 17.14 15.18 3.83
N GLN A 402 16.19 15.94 3.28
CA GLN A 402 16.48 17.19 2.53
C GLN A 402 17.11 18.30 3.39
N GLN A 403 17.02 18.21 4.72
CA GLN A 403 17.69 19.15 5.61
C GLN A 403 19.17 18.83 5.79
N PHE A 404 19.61 17.59 5.54
CA PHE A 404 21.02 17.23 5.66
C PHE A 404 21.82 17.79 4.47
N LYS A 405 23.02 18.29 4.77
CA LYS A 405 24.03 18.54 3.75
C LYS A 405 24.86 17.28 3.58
N LEU A 406 24.64 16.59 2.45
CA LEU A 406 25.23 15.27 2.20
C LEU A 406 26.72 15.33 1.88
N ASP A 407 27.23 16.52 1.58
CA ASP A 407 28.62 16.87 1.31
C ASP A 407 29.39 17.36 2.54
N GLU A 408 28.74 17.39 3.71
CA GLU A 408 29.35 17.75 4.98
C GLU A 408 29.33 16.56 5.97
N PRO A 409 30.32 16.46 6.87
CA PRO A 409 30.32 15.40 7.89
C PRO A 409 29.15 15.55 8.88
N TRP A 410 28.83 14.46 9.56
CA TRP A 410 27.71 14.38 10.52
C TRP A 410 27.79 15.40 11.67
N ASP A 411 28.99 15.84 12.04
CA ASP A 411 29.31 16.78 13.11
C ASP A 411 29.59 18.20 12.63
N SER A 412 29.31 18.52 11.36
CA SER A 412 29.37 19.89 10.86
C SER A 412 28.43 20.81 11.65
N GLU A 413 28.71 22.13 11.64
CA GLU A 413 27.87 23.13 12.31
C GLU A 413 26.40 23.06 11.89
N HIS A 414 26.13 22.63 10.66
CA HIS A 414 24.79 22.43 10.12
C HIS A 414 24.19 21.08 10.53
N ASN A 415 24.87 19.97 10.18
CA ASN A 415 24.33 18.62 10.36
C ASN A 415 24.19 18.24 11.84
N LYS A 416 25.06 18.76 12.73
CA LYS A 416 25.00 18.45 14.17
C LYS A 416 23.69 18.87 14.83
N LYS A 417 23.02 19.90 14.29
CA LYS A 417 21.71 20.40 14.79
C LYS A 417 20.57 19.41 14.51
N LEU A 418 20.74 18.55 13.51
CA LEU A 418 19.73 17.57 13.09
C LEU A 418 19.74 16.30 13.93
N LEU A 419 20.75 16.08 14.79
CA LEU A 419 20.78 14.93 15.70
C LEU A 419 19.51 14.83 16.55
N ALA A 420 19.02 15.99 17.03
CA ALA A 420 17.81 16.07 17.86
C ALA A 420 16.52 15.65 17.13
N LYS A 421 16.54 15.57 15.80
CA LYS A 421 15.40 15.12 14.97
C LYS A 421 15.45 13.61 14.70
N MET A 422 16.08 12.83 15.58
CA MET A 422 16.20 11.38 15.43
C MET A 422 14.82 10.72 15.26
N PRO A 423 14.56 10.00 14.15
CA PRO A 423 13.34 9.23 14.00
C PRO A 423 13.15 8.23 15.17
N PRO A 424 11.93 8.09 15.73
CA PRO A 424 11.67 7.16 16.83
C PRO A 424 12.06 5.71 16.55
N LEU A 425 12.13 5.34 15.26
CA LEU A 425 12.55 4.02 14.81
C LEU A 425 13.98 3.66 15.24
N PHE A 426 14.90 4.62 15.26
CA PHE A 426 16.29 4.37 15.66
C PHE A 426 16.47 4.31 17.18
N ALA A 427 15.48 4.77 17.96
CA ALA A 427 15.55 4.70 19.40
C ALA A 427 15.35 3.25 19.88
N PRO A 428 16.22 2.73 20.76
CA PRO A 428 16.00 1.44 21.41
C PRO A 428 14.79 1.53 22.36
N PRO A 429 13.89 0.53 22.36
CA PRO A 429 12.74 0.54 23.24
C PRO A 429 13.12 0.19 24.68
N GLY A 430 12.66 0.98 25.64
CA GLY A 430 12.79 0.67 27.07
C GLY A 430 14.15 0.98 27.69
N ILE A 431 15.08 1.59 26.96
CA ILE A 431 16.40 1.96 27.47
C ILE A 431 16.58 3.47 27.44
N LYS A 432 17.02 4.02 28.58
CA LYS A 432 17.53 5.39 28.65
C LYS A 432 19.02 5.37 28.33
N THR A 433 19.41 6.09 27.28
CA THR A 433 20.82 6.22 26.90
C THR A 433 21.48 7.33 27.72
N LYS A 434 22.77 7.17 28.04
CA LYS A 434 23.57 8.22 28.71
C LYS A 434 23.70 9.47 27.84
N LYS A 435 23.79 9.28 26.52
CA LYS A 435 23.88 10.35 25.51
C LYS A 435 22.57 10.43 24.74
N PRO A 436 21.97 11.63 24.55
CA PRO A 436 20.77 11.79 23.75
C PRO A 436 21.04 11.46 22.28
N ASN A 437 19.99 11.15 21.51
CA ASN A 437 20.04 10.94 20.06
C ASN A 437 21.01 9.82 19.61
N THR A 438 21.11 8.77 20.42
CA THR A 438 21.94 7.60 20.13
C THR A 438 21.10 6.37 19.84
N THR A 439 21.67 5.45 19.08
CA THR A 439 21.06 4.18 18.67
C THR A 439 22.00 3.01 18.94
N PHE A 440 21.42 1.85 19.21
CA PHE A 440 22.14 0.59 19.31
C PHE A 440 22.00 -0.27 18.04
N TYR A 441 21.16 0.10 17.08
CA TYR A 441 21.05 -0.65 15.83
C TYR A 441 22.24 -0.30 14.94
N GLN A 442 23.18 -1.22 14.77
CA GLN A 442 24.41 -1.03 14.00
C GLN A 442 24.59 -2.14 12.97
N VAL A 443 25.30 -1.84 11.89
CA VAL A 443 25.74 -2.87 10.92
C VAL A 443 27.09 -3.43 11.34
N LEU A 444 27.48 -4.58 10.78
CA LEU A 444 28.85 -5.08 10.88
C LEU A 444 29.64 -4.64 9.66
N VAL A 445 30.80 -4.02 9.89
CA VAL A 445 31.68 -3.53 8.84
C VAL A 445 33.03 -4.23 8.88
N GLY A 446 33.54 -4.70 7.74
CA GLY A 446 34.83 -5.38 7.69
C GLY A 446 34.94 -6.34 6.52
N GLN A 447 36.12 -6.95 6.39
CA GLN A 447 36.39 -7.93 5.34
C GLN A 447 35.41 -9.10 5.43
N GLY A 448 34.73 -9.40 4.32
CA GLY A 448 33.78 -10.51 4.24
C GLY A 448 32.40 -10.25 4.87
N ALA A 449 32.25 -9.21 5.69
CA ALA A 449 30.95 -8.80 6.24
C ALA A 449 30.01 -8.27 5.13
N LEU A 450 28.72 -8.10 5.44
CA LEU A 450 27.77 -7.55 4.45
C LEU A 450 28.11 -6.11 4.02
N PHE A 451 28.77 -5.33 4.88
CA PHE A 451 29.19 -3.96 4.57
C PHE A 451 30.71 -3.86 4.61
N GLU A 452 31.32 -3.53 3.48
CA GLU A 452 32.78 -3.52 3.35
C GLU A 452 33.22 -2.27 2.58
N GLY A 453 33.58 -1.22 3.33
CA GLY A 453 33.97 0.07 2.74
C GLY A 453 32.90 0.65 1.82
N GLU A 454 33.33 1.03 0.61
CA GLU A 454 32.49 1.60 -0.45
C GLU A 454 31.86 0.53 -1.38
N ILE A 455 32.05 -0.76 -1.09
CA ILE A 455 31.57 -1.83 -1.94
C ILE A 455 30.04 -1.87 -1.93
N GLN A 456 29.45 -1.77 -3.13
CA GLN A 456 28.02 -1.82 -3.38
C GLN A 456 27.55 -3.28 -3.48
N ILE A 457 27.21 -3.87 -2.33
CA ILE A 457 26.81 -5.27 -2.23
C ILE A 457 25.39 -5.48 -2.76
N GLN A 458 25.25 -6.41 -3.71
CA GLN A 458 23.96 -6.85 -4.25
C GLN A 458 23.55 -8.18 -3.62
N THR A 459 22.27 -8.53 -3.76
CA THR A 459 21.73 -9.83 -3.30
C THR A 459 22.55 -11.03 -3.82
N ARG A 460 23.02 -10.99 -5.08
CA ARG A 460 23.84 -12.06 -5.68
C ARG A 460 25.23 -12.24 -5.05
N ASN A 461 25.71 -11.25 -4.29
CA ASN A 461 27.00 -11.32 -3.62
C ASN A 461 26.91 -12.03 -2.25
N ILE A 462 25.71 -12.44 -1.82
CA ILE A 462 25.45 -13.10 -0.54
C ILE A 462 25.21 -14.58 -0.84
N THR A 463 26.29 -15.35 -1.00
CA THR A 463 26.22 -16.75 -1.43
C THR A 463 25.88 -17.71 -0.30
N ASP A 464 26.11 -17.32 0.95
CA ASP A 464 25.76 -18.14 2.13
C ASP A 464 24.26 -18.15 2.42
N GLY A 465 23.51 -17.31 1.69
CA GLY A 465 22.06 -17.20 1.75
C GLY A 465 21.58 -16.02 2.57
N LEU A 466 20.56 -15.32 2.07
CA LEU A 466 20.01 -14.11 2.70
C LEU A 466 19.50 -14.35 4.12
N SER A 467 18.94 -15.53 4.41
CA SER A 467 18.46 -15.92 5.73
C SER A 467 19.56 -16.31 6.71
N ASN A 468 20.81 -16.33 6.25
CA ASN A 468 21.97 -16.81 7.01
C ASN A 468 23.04 -15.73 7.17
N THR A 469 22.79 -14.49 6.73
CA THR A 469 23.74 -13.39 6.83
C THR A 469 23.12 -12.24 7.62
N PHE A 470 23.81 -11.78 8.66
CA PHE A 470 23.47 -10.60 9.43
C PHE A 470 23.61 -9.34 8.59
N MET A 471 22.57 -8.52 8.65
CA MET A 471 22.51 -7.20 8.03
C MET A 471 22.66 -6.10 9.08
N ALA A 472 21.94 -6.19 10.20
CA ALA A 472 22.10 -5.26 11.30
C ALA A 472 21.82 -5.96 12.62
N VAL A 473 22.43 -5.49 13.70
CA VAL A 473 22.32 -6.09 15.03
C VAL A 473 22.13 -5.00 16.07
N GLU A 474 21.63 -5.40 17.24
CA GLU A 474 21.74 -4.58 18.44
C GLU A 474 23.17 -4.68 19.00
N ALA A 475 23.86 -3.55 19.09
CA ALA A 475 25.19 -3.40 19.66
C ALA A 475 25.13 -3.17 21.17
N ALA A 476 26.20 -3.49 21.90
CA ALA A 476 26.28 -3.23 23.35
C ALA A 476 26.44 -1.75 23.72
N GLU A 477 26.99 -0.95 22.81
CA GLU A 477 27.25 0.48 23.01
C GLU A 477 26.48 1.30 21.97
N ALA A 478 25.94 2.45 22.38
CA ALA A 478 25.14 3.30 21.49
C ALA A 478 26.00 4.36 20.81
N VAL A 479 25.71 4.62 19.53
CA VAL A 479 26.37 5.64 18.71
C VAL A 479 25.38 6.74 18.31
N PRO A 480 25.81 8.01 18.09
CA PRO A 480 24.95 9.02 17.50
C PRO A 480 24.40 8.54 16.16
N TRP A 481 23.09 8.62 15.94
CA TRP A 481 22.46 7.96 14.80
C TRP A 481 22.93 8.48 13.42
N THR A 482 23.43 9.71 13.35
CA THR A 482 23.96 10.31 12.11
C THR A 482 25.45 10.03 11.89
N LYS A 483 26.18 9.60 12.93
CA LYS A 483 27.62 9.33 12.87
C LYS A 483 27.87 8.03 12.07
N PRO A 484 28.73 8.03 11.05
CA PRO A 484 29.10 6.82 10.32
C PRO A 484 30.06 5.97 11.15
N GLU A 485 29.55 5.42 12.25
CA GLU A 485 30.26 4.52 13.16
C GLU A 485 29.37 3.29 13.41
N ASP A 486 29.98 2.12 13.30
CA ASP A 486 29.31 0.83 13.34
C ASP A 486 30.31 -0.25 13.84
N LEU A 487 29.87 -1.51 13.96
CA LEU A 487 30.64 -2.58 14.59
C LEU A 487 31.73 -3.10 13.64
N VAL A 488 32.99 -2.89 14.01
CA VAL A 488 34.12 -3.40 13.23
C VAL A 488 34.27 -4.91 13.45
N TYR A 489 34.23 -5.66 12.36
CA TYR A 489 34.50 -7.09 12.30
C TYR A 489 35.84 -7.34 11.63
N ASP A 490 36.63 -8.20 12.23
CA ASP A 490 37.91 -8.69 11.71
C ASP A 490 37.98 -10.19 12.03
N PRO A 491 38.17 -11.07 11.01
CA PRO A 491 38.20 -12.51 11.21
C PRO A 491 39.20 -12.97 12.27
N ASP A 492 40.30 -12.25 12.44
CA ASP A 492 41.42 -12.62 13.31
C ASP A 492 41.35 -11.97 14.70
N LYS A 493 40.34 -11.12 14.95
CA LYS A 493 40.15 -10.43 16.24
C LYS A 493 38.89 -10.90 16.95
N PRO A 494 38.79 -10.66 18.28
CA PRO A 494 37.54 -10.91 19.02
C PRO A 494 36.34 -10.21 18.38
N LEU A 495 35.16 -10.82 18.48
CA LEU A 495 33.94 -10.21 17.95
C LEU A 495 33.65 -8.88 18.64
N PRO A 496 33.08 -7.89 17.91
CA PRO A 496 32.62 -6.66 18.54
C PRO A 496 31.51 -6.97 19.56
N LYS A 497 31.34 -6.11 20.56
CA LYS A 497 30.37 -6.34 21.64
C LYS A 497 28.93 -6.22 21.11
N LEU A 498 28.24 -7.36 21.01
CA LEU A 498 26.84 -7.46 20.60
C LEU A 498 25.89 -7.43 21.82
N GLY A 499 24.67 -6.95 21.61
CA GLY A 499 23.58 -6.99 22.60
C GLY A 499 23.53 -5.83 23.58
N GLY A 500 23.53 -6.10 24.87
CA GLY A 500 23.47 -5.05 25.92
C GLY A 500 22.10 -4.41 26.14
N ILE A 501 21.17 -4.48 25.18
CA ILE A 501 19.78 -4.02 25.36
C ILE A 501 19.00 -4.99 26.26
N PHE A 502 19.12 -6.29 25.99
CA PHE A 502 18.44 -7.34 26.74
C PHE A 502 19.47 -8.22 27.44
N LYS A 503 19.22 -8.58 28.70
CA LYS A 503 20.16 -9.42 29.47
C LYS A 503 20.34 -10.82 28.87
N SER A 504 19.31 -11.36 28.21
CA SER A 504 19.26 -12.72 27.68
C SER A 504 19.80 -12.87 26.25
N GLY A 505 20.18 -11.78 25.58
CA GLY A 505 20.60 -11.84 24.19
C GLY A 505 20.32 -10.56 23.42
N PHE A 506 20.22 -10.68 22.09
CA PHE A 506 20.03 -9.54 21.20
C PHE A 506 19.25 -9.90 19.95
N ASN A 507 18.60 -8.92 19.33
CA ASN A 507 17.98 -9.11 18.03
C ASN A 507 18.97 -8.85 16.89
N ALA A 508 18.97 -9.74 15.91
CA ALA A 508 19.72 -9.63 14.68
C ALA A 508 18.77 -9.65 13.48
N LEU A 509 18.89 -8.64 12.63
CA LEU A 509 18.27 -8.58 11.31
C LEU A 509 19.12 -9.37 10.32
N LEU A 510 18.49 -10.31 9.63
CA LEU A 510 19.08 -11.07 8.54
C LEU A 510 18.85 -10.37 7.19
N ALA A 511 19.67 -10.70 6.20
CA ALA A 511 19.64 -10.07 4.89
C ALA A 511 18.39 -10.40 4.05
N ASP A 512 17.56 -11.35 4.47
CA ASP A 512 16.23 -11.62 3.92
C ASP A 512 15.12 -10.73 4.52
N GLY A 513 15.46 -9.90 5.51
CA GLY A 513 14.55 -9.02 6.24
C GLY A 513 13.87 -9.67 7.45
N SER A 514 14.15 -10.94 7.74
CA SER A 514 13.70 -11.60 8.96
C SER A 514 14.56 -11.17 10.16
N VAL A 515 14.01 -11.29 11.37
CA VAL A 515 14.72 -10.94 12.61
C VAL A 515 14.73 -12.14 13.53
N ARG A 516 15.90 -12.50 14.04
CA ARG A 516 16.12 -13.57 15.02
C ARG A 516 16.60 -12.99 16.33
N PHE A 517 16.17 -13.60 17.43
CA PHE A 517 16.75 -13.32 18.74
C PHE A 517 17.88 -14.31 18.97
N VAL A 518 19.08 -13.80 19.19
CA VAL A 518 20.30 -14.56 19.42
C VAL A 518 20.53 -14.57 20.93
N LYS A 519 20.49 -15.76 21.54
CA LYS A 519 20.76 -15.92 22.97
C LYS A 519 22.21 -15.54 23.30
N LYS A 520 22.45 -15.04 24.52
CA LYS A 520 23.79 -14.62 24.97
C LYS A 520 24.79 -15.79 25.00
N GLU A 521 24.30 -17.02 25.13
CA GLU A 521 25.09 -18.24 25.24
C GLU A 521 25.59 -18.77 23.88
N VAL A 522 25.10 -18.20 22.76
CA VAL A 522 25.57 -18.56 21.41
C VAL A 522 27.06 -18.22 21.28
N LYS A 523 27.85 -19.19 20.86
CA LYS A 523 29.30 -19.08 20.76
C LYS A 523 29.74 -18.21 19.57
N ASP A 524 30.87 -17.54 19.73
CA ASP A 524 31.45 -16.64 18.71
C ASP A 524 31.71 -17.33 17.36
N ASP A 525 32.10 -18.61 17.36
CA ASP A 525 32.33 -19.38 16.13
C ASP A 525 31.05 -19.56 15.31
N ILE A 526 29.90 -19.71 15.96
CA ILE A 526 28.59 -19.73 15.30
C ILE A 526 28.27 -18.33 14.75
N LEU A 527 28.42 -17.28 15.57
CA LEU A 527 28.10 -15.91 15.17
C LEU A 527 28.92 -15.46 13.95
N ARG A 528 30.19 -15.87 13.85
CA ARG A 528 31.07 -15.56 12.70
C ARG A 528 30.48 -16.02 11.37
N LYS A 529 29.87 -17.22 11.33
CA LYS A 529 29.24 -17.78 10.13
C LYS A 529 28.08 -16.94 9.62
N TYR A 530 27.41 -16.22 10.53
CA TYR A 530 26.33 -15.32 10.17
C TYR A 530 26.82 -13.91 9.83
N ILE A 531 28.06 -13.53 10.15
CA ILE A 531 28.59 -12.21 9.82
C ILE A 531 29.06 -12.16 8.36
N THR A 532 29.64 -13.26 7.87
CA THR A 532 30.16 -13.39 6.50
C THR A 532 29.04 -13.52 5.48
N ARG A 533 29.26 -12.94 4.28
CA ARG A 533 28.30 -13.00 3.16
C ARG A 533 28.58 -14.16 2.19
N ALA A 534 29.82 -14.65 2.17
CA ALA A 534 30.32 -15.62 1.19
C ALA A 534 31.44 -16.51 1.74
N GLY A 535 31.40 -16.88 3.03
CA GLY A 535 32.36 -17.77 3.67
C GLY A 535 32.09 -19.26 3.44
N ASN A 536 30.91 -19.64 2.92
CA ASN A 536 30.43 -21.00 2.67
C ASN A 536 30.42 -21.90 3.92
N GLU A 537 30.30 -21.32 5.12
CA GLU A 537 30.24 -22.08 6.35
C GLU A 537 28.86 -22.74 6.55
N PRO A 538 28.80 -23.99 7.07
CA PRO A 538 27.53 -24.64 7.36
C PRO A 538 26.85 -24.02 8.59
N VAL A 539 25.59 -23.60 8.43
CA VAL A 539 24.71 -23.08 9.48
C VAL A 539 23.59 -24.06 9.82
N GLY A 540 23.22 -24.16 11.09
CA GLY A 540 22.18 -25.03 11.61
C GLY A 540 20.85 -24.30 11.88
N ALA A 541 19.74 -25.04 11.84
CA ALA A 541 18.41 -24.48 12.09
C ALA A 541 18.20 -23.97 13.53
N ASN A 542 18.98 -24.50 14.48
CA ASN A 542 18.88 -24.20 15.92
C ASN A 542 20.10 -23.45 16.47
N ASP A 543 20.93 -22.87 15.60
CA ASP A 543 22.19 -22.21 15.99
C ASP A 543 22.00 -21.04 16.98
N PHE A 544 20.80 -20.46 17.02
CA PHE A 544 20.44 -19.39 17.96
C PHE A 544 19.65 -19.85 19.18
N ASP A 545 19.33 -21.14 19.28
CA ASP A 545 18.60 -21.77 20.39
C ASP A 545 19.41 -22.94 21.00
N PRO A 546 20.60 -22.66 21.57
CA PRO A 546 21.42 -23.65 22.28
C PRO A 546 20.80 -24.06 23.62
#